data_AF-L0MBS1-F1
#
_entry.id   AF-L0MBS1-F1
#
_cell.length_a   1.000
_cell.length_b   1.000
_cell.length_c   1.000
_cell.angle_alpha   90.00
_cell.angle_beta   90.00
_cell.angle_gamma   90.00
#
_symmetry.space_group_name_H-M   'P 1'
#
loop_
_entity.id
_entity.type
_entity.pdbx_description
1 polymer ?
#
loop_
_entity_poly.entity_id
_entity_poly.type
_entity_poly.pdbx_seq_one_letter_code
_entity_poly.pdbx_strand_id
1 'polypeptide(L)'
;MSTHRLIQVLEQQIAQLAGEVSPHGDAPIPQARFDSALFSHQGTRLRDYLAQIQHNFAQLKDAVNDNRTPQVAFLAEKLVAQIAALQRELATQALRRKNQPRAPKEEDLYHKLAEHQDYERRLIAMIQDRESLLGAQSTLAAQRKLQQEVAALEGRLMRCRQALARIERGIERKENGF
;
A
#
# COMPACT_ATOMS: atom_id res chain seq x y z
N MET A 1 -11.26 -40.59 21.77
CA MET A 1 -11.76 -39.27 21.36
C MET A 1 -11.94 -39.30 19.85
N SER A 2 -13.16 -39.53 19.37
CA SER A 2 -13.44 -39.93 17.99
C SER A 2 -13.08 -38.80 17.01
N THR A 3 -12.29 -39.12 15.98
CA THR A 3 -11.91 -38.23 14.85
C THR A 3 -13.10 -37.43 14.31
N HIS A 4 -14.29 -38.04 14.32
CA HIS A 4 -15.55 -37.41 13.97
C HIS A 4 -15.88 -36.14 14.78
N ARG A 5 -15.62 -36.13 16.09
CA ARG A 5 -15.86 -34.96 16.96
C ARG A 5 -14.89 -33.81 16.65
N LEU A 6 -13.65 -34.12 16.26
CA LEU A 6 -12.67 -33.11 15.86
C LEU A 6 -13.03 -32.46 14.52
N ILE A 7 -13.55 -33.24 13.57
CA ILE A 7 -14.04 -32.73 12.28
C ILE A 7 -15.24 -31.79 12.49
N GLN A 8 -16.17 -32.16 13.38
CA GLN A 8 -17.31 -31.28 13.72
C GLN A 8 -16.87 -29.95 14.34
N VAL A 9 -15.87 -29.96 15.22
CA VAL A 9 -15.32 -28.73 15.80
C VAL A 9 -14.64 -27.85 14.75
N LEU A 10 -13.88 -28.46 13.83
CA LEU A 10 -13.25 -27.74 12.71
C LEU A 10 -14.30 -27.14 11.76
N GLU A 11 -15.37 -27.87 11.46
CA GLU A 11 -16.48 -27.39 10.63
C GLU A 11 -17.13 -26.15 11.26
N GLN A 12 -17.36 -26.19 12.58
CA GLN A 12 -17.93 -25.08 13.32
C GLN A 12 -17.00 -23.85 13.32
N GLN A 13 -15.69 -24.04 13.49
CA GLN A 13 -14.72 -22.95 13.44
C GLN A 13 -14.63 -22.30 12.05
N ILE A 14 -14.68 -23.11 10.98
CA ILE A 14 -14.68 -22.59 9.60
C ILE A 14 -15.97 -21.83 9.31
N ALA A 15 -17.12 -22.30 9.81
CA ALA A 15 -18.39 -21.60 9.67
C ALA A 15 -18.41 -20.25 10.41
N GLN A 16 -17.86 -20.20 11.63
CA GLN A 16 -17.69 -18.95 12.38
C GLN A 16 -16.79 -17.97 11.62
N LEU A 17 -15.65 -18.44 11.13
CA LEU A 17 -14.74 -17.64 10.30
C LEU A 17 -15.41 -17.11 9.04
N ALA A 18 -16.23 -17.92 8.38
CA ALA A 18 -16.98 -17.48 7.20
C ALA A 18 -17.92 -16.31 7.52
N GLY A 19 -18.58 -16.34 8.69
CA GLY A 19 -19.42 -15.25 9.17
C GLY A 19 -18.65 -13.96 9.44
N GLU A 20 -17.45 -14.06 10.04
CA GLU A 20 -16.57 -12.92 10.32
C GLU A 20 -15.92 -12.32 9.06
N VAL A 21 -15.62 -13.17 8.06
CA VAL A 21 -15.04 -12.73 6.79
C VAL A 21 -16.10 -12.12 5.86
N SER A 22 -17.35 -12.57 5.91
CA SER A 22 -18.45 -12.09 5.04
C SER A 22 -18.57 -10.55 4.94
N PRO A 23 -18.57 -9.77 6.04
CA PRO A 23 -18.65 -8.30 5.97
C PRO A 23 -17.38 -7.62 5.42
N HIS A 24 -16.28 -8.36 5.27
CA HIS A 24 -14.98 -7.85 4.82
C HIS A 24 -14.46 -8.57 3.56
N GLY A 25 -15.24 -9.51 3.01
CA GLY A 25 -14.83 -10.43 1.96
C GLY A 25 -14.53 -9.77 0.62
N ASP A 26 -15.13 -8.60 0.37
CA ASP A 26 -14.95 -7.81 -0.85
C ASP A 26 -13.87 -6.72 -0.75
N ALA A 27 -13.33 -6.48 0.45
CA ALA A 27 -12.30 -5.48 0.61
C ALA A 27 -11.04 -5.92 -0.16
N PRO A 28 -10.54 -5.11 -1.11
CA PRO A 28 -9.32 -5.43 -1.84
C PRO A 28 -8.14 -5.39 -0.87
N ILE A 29 -7.38 -6.49 -0.80
CA ILE A 29 -6.13 -6.57 -0.05
C ILE A 29 -4.99 -6.18 -0.99
N PRO A 30 -4.31 -5.03 -0.79
CA PRO A 30 -3.36 -4.50 -1.77
C PRO A 30 -2.05 -5.30 -1.94
N GLN A 31 -1.81 -6.33 -1.12
CA GLN A 31 -0.60 -7.16 -1.15
C GLN A 31 -0.96 -8.60 -0.79
N ALA A 32 -0.28 -9.58 -1.38
CA ALA A 32 -0.37 -10.98 -0.98
C ALA A 32 0.04 -11.11 0.50
N ARG A 33 -0.93 -11.09 1.41
CA ARG A 33 -0.70 -11.01 2.86
C ARG A 33 -0.38 -12.35 3.51
N PHE A 34 -0.63 -13.43 2.79
CA PHE A 34 -0.34 -14.76 3.26
C PHE A 34 0.82 -15.38 2.49
N ASP A 35 1.64 -16.13 3.20
CA ASP A 35 2.74 -16.89 2.61
C ASP A 35 2.20 -17.87 1.56
N SER A 36 2.89 -17.96 0.43
CA SER A 36 2.66 -18.94 -0.64
C SER A 36 2.68 -20.38 -0.13
N ALA A 37 3.38 -20.66 0.96
CA ALA A 37 3.39 -21.96 1.63
C ALA A 37 2.03 -22.31 2.28
N LEU A 38 1.28 -21.30 2.72
CA LEU A 38 -0.02 -21.48 3.38
C LEU A 38 -1.18 -21.39 2.40
N PHE A 39 -1.13 -20.46 1.44
CA PHE A 39 -2.18 -20.30 0.44
C PHE A 39 -1.56 -20.25 -0.95
N SER A 40 -1.97 -21.19 -1.79
CA SER A 40 -1.53 -21.23 -3.20
C SER A 40 -2.25 -20.19 -4.07
N HIS A 41 -3.34 -19.61 -3.60
CA HIS A 41 -4.06 -18.54 -4.30
C HIS A 41 -3.57 -17.16 -3.86
N GLN A 42 -3.12 -16.35 -4.81
CA GLN A 42 -2.79 -14.94 -4.64
C GLN A 42 -4.04 -14.06 -4.79
N GLY A 43 -5.17 -14.54 -4.27
CA GLY A 43 -6.45 -13.84 -4.34
C GLY A 43 -6.31 -12.44 -3.75
N THR A 44 -6.89 -11.44 -4.44
CA THR A 44 -6.87 -10.05 -3.96
C THR A 44 -7.96 -9.77 -2.92
N ARG A 45 -8.69 -10.81 -2.49
CA ARG A 45 -9.85 -10.72 -1.59
C ARG A 45 -9.83 -11.82 -0.53
N LEU A 46 -10.33 -11.51 0.67
CA LEU A 46 -10.40 -12.44 1.80
C LEU A 46 -11.26 -13.68 1.51
N ARG A 47 -12.30 -13.54 0.67
CA ARG A 47 -13.17 -14.66 0.29
C ARG A 47 -12.43 -15.77 -0.47
N ASP A 48 -11.38 -15.44 -1.22
CA ASP A 48 -10.65 -16.41 -2.03
C ASP A 48 -9.85 -17.36 -1.12
N TYR A 49 -9.31 -16.82 -0.01
CA TYR A 49 -8.65 -17.58 1.04
C TYR A 49 -9.62 -18.45 1.84
N LEU A 50 -10.83 -17.95 2.11
CA LEU A 50 -11.89 -18.72 2.75
C LEU A 50 -12.34 -19.90 1.87
N ALA A 51 -12.51 -19.69 0.56
CA ALA A 51 -12.86 -20.73 -0.39
C ALA A 51 -11.79 -21.83 -0.43
N GLN A 52 -10.51 -21.46 -0.34
CA GLN A 52 -9.42 -22.43 -0.26
C GLN A 52 -9.45 -23.27 1.03
N ILE A 53 -9.77 -22.66 2.18
CA ILE A 53 -9.95 -23.39 3.46
C ILE A 53 -11.11 -24.37 3.35
N GLN A 54 -12.25 -23.95 2.79
CA GLN A 54 -13.41 -24.81 2.60
C GLN A 54 -13.11 -25.99 1.66
N HIS A 55 -12.35 -25.75 0.59
CA HIS A 55 -11.90 -26.80 -0.32
C HIS A 55 -10.99 -27.82 0.38
N ASN A 56 -9.98 -27.35 1.11
CA ASN A 56 -9.07 -28.22 1.87
C ASN A 56 -9.82 -29.02 2.95
N PHE A 57 -10.85 -28.44 3.56
CA PHE A 57 -11.69 -29.12 4.54
C PHE A 57 -12.56 -30.22 3.92
N ALA A 58 -13.10 -30.00 2.71
CA ALA A 58 -13.79 -31.05 1.96
C ALA A 58 -12.85 -32.22 1.65
N GLN A 59 -11.63 -31.92 1.19
CA GLN A 59 -10.61 -32.95 0.95
C GLN A 59 -10.21 -33.71 2.23
N LEU A 60 -10.19 -33.04 3.39
CA LEU A 60 -9.94 -33.69 4.67
C LEU A 60 -11.05 -34.70 5.01
N LYS A 61 -12.33 -34.34 4.78
CA LYS A 61 -13.47 -35.25 5.01
C LYS A 61 -13.37 -36.50 4.15
N ASP A 62 -13.02 -36.35 2.87
CA ASP A 62 -12.83 -37.47 1.95
C ASP A 62 -11.64 -38.35 2.37
N ALA A 63 -10.51 -37.74 2.74
CA ALA A 63 -9.32 -38.48 3.18
C ALA A 63 -9.54 -39.27 4.48
N VAL A 64 -10.40 -38.79 5.37
CA VAL A 64 -10.80 -39.50 6.59
C VAL A 64 -11.69 -40.70 6.26
N ASN A 65 -12.64 -40.54 5.33
CA ASN A 65 -13.50 -41.64 4.87
C ASN A 65 -12.69 -42.74 4.18
N ASP A 66 -11.66 -42.36 3.42
CA ASP A 66 -10.74 -43.27 2.71
C ASP A 66 -9.63 -43.87 3.62
N ASN A 67 -9.61 -43.55 4.93
CA ASN A 67 -8.57 -43.96 5.88
C ASN A 67 -7.12 -43.63 5.46
N ARG A 68 -6.92 -42.50 4.76
CA ARG A 68 -5.59 -42.05 4.31
C ARG A 68 -4.89 -41.22 5.39
N THR A 69 -4.44 -41.89 6.45
CA THR A 69 -3.79 -41.29 7.63
C THR A 69 -2.74 -40.20 7.34
N PRO A 70 -1.78 -40.37 6.40
CA PRO A 70 -0.78 -39.32 6.13
C PRO A 70 -1.38 -38.08 5.46
N GLN A 71 -2.41 -38.25 4.62
CA GLN A 71 -3.10 -37.15 3.96
C GLN A 71 -3.97 -36.37 4.95
N VAL A 72 -4.59 -37.08 5.91
CA VAL A 72 -5.36 -36.47 7.00
C VAL A 72 -4.50 -35.59 7.89
N ALA A 73 -3.33 -36.08 8.31
CA ALA A 73 -2.41 -35.30 9.15
C ALA A 73 -1.94 -34.01 8.46
N PHE A 74 -1.50 -34.13 7.20
CA PHE A 74 -1.03 -32.97 6.42
C PHE A 74 -2.12 -31.92 6.19
N LEU A 75 -3.33 -32.34 5.82
CA LEU A 75 -4.45 -31.42 5.59
C LEU A 75 -4.92 -30.76 6.89
N ALA A 76 -4.91 -31.49 8.00
CA ALA A 76 -5.28 -30.94 9.31
C ALA A 76 -4.29 -29.86 9.77
N GLU A 77 -2.98 -30.13 9.69
CA GLU A 77 -1.94 -29.13 10.03
C GLU A 77 -2.07 -27.88 9.15
N LYS A 78 -2.25 -28.08 7.84
CA LYS A 78 -2.43 -26.99 6.89
C LYS A 78 -3.66 -26.14 7.21
N LEU A 79 -4.80 -26.76 7.53
CA LEU A 79 -6.03 -26.06 7.89
C LEU A 79 -5.89 -25.24 9.16
N VAL A 80 -5.25 -25.78 10.20
CA VAL A 80 -5.00 -25.05 11.44
C VAL A 80 -4.14 -23.81 11.17
N ALA A 81 -3.08 -23.94 10.37
CA ALA A 81 -2.23 -22.82 10.02
C ALA A 81 -2.96 -21.75 9.19
N GLN A 82 -3.80 -22.18 8.23
CA GLN A 82 -4.62 -21.26 7.41
C GLN A 82 -5.67 -20.51 8.24
N ILE A 83 -6.35 -21.20 9.15
CA ILE A 83 -7.34 -20.64 10.08
C ILE A 83 -6.69 -19.60 11.00
N ALA A 84 -5.55 -19.95 11.63
CA ALA A 84 -4.84 -19.06 12.54
C ALA A 84 -4.32 -17.80 11.82
N ALA A 85 -3.81 -17.96 10.60
CA ALA A 85 -3.36 -16.84 9.78
C ALA A 85 -4.53 -15.88 9.46
N LEU A 86 -5.68 -16.42 9.04
CA LEU A 86 -6.86 -15.63 8.69
C LEU A 86 -7.43 -14.89 9.91
N GLN A 87 -7.54 -15.55 11.07
CA GLN A 87 -7.97 -14.94 12.33
C GLN A 87 -7.07 -13.78 12.76
N ARG A 88 -5.75 -13.97 12.68
CA ARG A 88 -4.78 -12.93 13.02
C ARG A 88 -4.91 -11.71 12.10
N GLU A 89 -5.13 -11.95 10.81
CA GLU A 89 -5.32 -10.87 9.85
C GLU A 89 -6.61 -10.07 10.13
N LEU A 90 -7.73 -10.74 10.43
CA LEU A 90 -8.97 -10.08 10.84
C LEU A 90 -8.78 -9.23 12.11
N ALA A 91 -8.11 -9.77 13.13
CA ALA A 91 -7.85 -9.05 14.39
C ALA A 91 -6.93 -7.82 14.19
N THR A 92 -5.95 -7.91 13.29
CA THR A 92 -5.00 -6.82 13.02
C THR A 92 -5.56 -5.77 12.05
N GLN A 93 -6.57 -6.09 11.24
CA GLN A 93 -7.23 -5.13 10.36
C GLN A 93 -7.93 -4.00 11.13
N ALA A 94 -8.59 -4.30 12.24
CA ALA A 94 -9.26 -3.29 13.08
C ALA A 94 -8.26 -2.27 13.66
N LEU A 95 -7.08 -2.74 14.09
CA LEU A 95 -6.01 -1.90 14.61
C LEU A 95 -5.32 -1.08 13.51
N ARG A 96 -5.15 -1.65 12.31
CA ARG A 96 -4.53 -0.96 11.17
C ARG A 96 -5.40 0.13 10.55
N ARG A 97 -6.73 -0.03 10.49
CA ARG A 97 -7.65 1.05 10.08
C ARG A 97 -7.52 2.27 11.00
N LYS A 98 -7.31 2.03 12.30
CA LYS A 98 -7.12 3.09 13.31
C LYS A 98 -5.76 3.79 13.20
N ASN A 99 -4.74 3.07 12.74
CA ASN A 99 -3.36 3.55 12.58
C ASN A 99 -3.00 3.90 11.13
N GLN A 100 -3.97 3.93 10.21
CA GLN A 100 -3.70 4.28 8.82
C GLN A 100 -3.32 5.76 8.78
N PRO A 101 -2.15 6.12 8.22
CA PRO A 101 -1.73 7.52 8.15
C PRO A 101 -2.82 8.29 7.40
N ARG A 102 -3.42 9.25 8.11
CA ARG A 102 -4.47 10.12 7.61
C ARG A 102 -3.96 10.75 6.31
N ALA A 103 -4.71 10.58 5.21
CA ALA A 103 -4.37 11.22 3.95
C ALA A 103 -4.10 12.72 4.19
N PRO A 104 -3.12 13.33 3.50
CA PRO A 104 -2.85 14.75 3.65
C PRO A 104 -4.14 15.51 3.33
N LYS A 105 -4.64 16.26 4.32
CA LYS A 105 -5.84 17.11 4.23
C LYS A 105 -5.65 18.11 3.09
N GLU A 106 -6.72 18.53 2.41
CA GLU A 106 -6.67 19.53 1.32
C GLU A 106 -5.88 20.79 1.69
N GLU A 107 -6.01 21.25 2.94
CA GLU A 107 -5.23 22.37 3.50
C GLU A 107 -3.72 22.20 3.30
N ASP A 108 -3.19 20.98 3.37
CA ASP A 108 -1.77 20.68 3.19
C ASP A 108 -1.33 20.80 1.72
N LEU A 109 -2.19 20.43 0.75
CA LEU A 109 -1.84 20.55 -0.68
C LEU A 109 -1.88 22.00 -1.15
N TYR A 110 -2.91 22.76 -0.76
CA TYR A 110 -3.01 24.18 -1.08
C TYR A 110 -1.90 25.00 -0.40
N HIS A 111 -1.55 24.66 0.85
CA HIS A 111 -0.42 25.28 1.53
C HIS A 111 0.91 25.00 0.81
N LYS A 112 1.17 23.74 0.45
CA LYS A 112 2.34 23.36 -0.34
C LYS A 112 2.38 24.06 -1.70
N LEU A 113 1.24 24.21 -2.38
CA LEU A 113 1.17 24.93 -3.64
C LEU A 113 1.64 26.39 -3.47
N ALA A 114 1.09 27.09 -2.46
CA ALA A 114 1.47 28.47 -2.16
C ALA A 114 2.96 28.60 -1.81
N GLU A 115 3.48 27.71 -0.97
CA GLU A 115 4.89 27.69 -0.58
C GLU A 115 5.81 27.50 -1.79
N HIS A 116 5.48 26.57 -2.69
CA HIS A 116 6.26 26.32 -3.89
C HIS A 116 6.19 27.47 -4.91
N GLN A 117 5.06 28.17 -5.01
CA GLN A 117 4.93 29.39 -5.82
C GLN A 117 5.82 30.52 -5.27
N ASP A 118 5.93 30.65 -3.95
CA ASP A 118 6.87 31.60 -3.33
C ASP A 118 8.33 31.24 -3.64
N TYR A 119 8.68 29.95 -3.59
CA TYR A 119 10.01 29.51 -4.00
C TYR A 119 10.31 29.80 -5.47
N GLU A 120 9.34 29.59 -6.36
CA GLU A 120 9.48 29.92 -7.77
C GLU A 120 9.77 31.42 -7.96
N ARG A 121 8.96 32.29 -7.34
CA ARG A 121 9.17 33.75 -7.39
C ARG A 121 10.56 34.16 -6.92
N ARG A 122 11.02 33.62 -5.79
CA ARG A 122 12.36 33.92 -5.25
C ARG A 122 13.48 33.41 -6.15
N LEU A 123 13.34 32.22 -6.73
CA LEU A 123 14.34 31.67 -7.64
C LEU A 123 14.46 32.50 -8.93
N ILE A 124 13.34 32.97 -9.48
CA ILE A 124 13.34 33.86 -10.65
C ILE A 124 14.06 35.18 -10.32
N ALA A 125 13.74 35.80 -9.18
CA ALA A 125 14.42 37.03 -8.75
C ALA A 125 15.93 36.82 -8.59
N MET A 126 16.35 35.71 -7.95
CA MET A 126 17.77 35.39 -7.80
C MET A 126 18.48 35.18 -9.15
N ILE A 127 17.81 34.60 -10.15
CA ILE A 127 18.37 34.44 -11.49
C ILE A 127 18.56 35.82 -12.14
N GLN A 128 17.52 36.65 -12.13
CA GLN A 128 17.55 37.99 -12.71
C GLN A 128 18.64 38.87 -12.08
N ASP A 129 18.81 38.81 -10.75
CA ASP A 129 19.88 39.53 -10.04
C ASP A 129 21.27 39.10 -10.53
N ARG A 130 21.49 37.79 -10.71
CA ARG A 130 22.79 37.26 -11.15
C ARG A 130 23.07 37.54 -12.62
N GLU A 131 22.04 37.51 -13.47
CA GLU A 131 22.13 37.91 -14.87
C GLU A 131 22.47 39.40 -15.02
N SER A 132 21.85 40.26 -14.19
CA SER A 132 22.19 41.69 -14.17
C SER A 132 23.64 41.93 -13.74
N LEU A 133 24.11 41.22 -12.72
CA LEU A 133 25.52 41.31 -12.29
C LEU A 133 26.46 40.79 -13.37
N LEU A 134 26.08 39.74 -14.09
CA LEU A 134 26.86 39.16 -15.18
C LEU A 134 27.07 40.18 -16.32
N GLY A 135 26.01 40.92 -16.68
CA GLY A 135 26.08 41.96 -17.71
C GLY A 135 26.99 43.15 -17.34
N ALA A 136 27.19 43.40 -16.05
CA ALA A 136 28.05 44.49 -15.57
C ALA A 136 29.51 44.05 -15.30
N GLN A 137 29.83 42.75 -15.35
CA GLN A 137 31.16 42.26 -15.00
C GLN A 137 32.14 42.29 -16.16
N SER A 138 33.34 42.81 -15.91
CA SER A 138 34.42 42.93 -16.91
C SER A 138 35.43 41.79 -16.87
N THR A 139 35.50 41.03 -15.76
CA THR A 139 36.49 39.95 -15.62
C THR A 139 35.92 38.60 -16.02
N LEU A 140 36.65 37.87 -16.86
CA LEU A 140 36.25 36.53 -17.32
C LEU A 140 36.03 35.54 -16.16
N ALA A 141 36.85 35.64 -15.11
CA ALA A 141 36.72 34.80 -13.92
C ALA A 141 35.39 35.05 -13.18
N ALA A 142 35.01 36.31 -12.96
CA ALA A 142 33.74 36.63 -12.31
C ALA A 142 32.54 36.27 -13.21
N GLN A 143 32.65 36.48 -14.52
CA GLN A 143 31.61 36.08 -15.47
C GLN A 143 31.35 34.56 -15.43
N ARG A 144 32.40 33.74 -15.49
CA ARG A 144 32.29 32.27 -15.39
C ARG A 144 31.64 31.83 -14.09
N LYS A 145 31.99 32.46 -12.97
CA LYS A 145 31.39 32.17 -11.67
C LYS A 145 29.88 32.48 -11.68
N LEU A 146 29.50 33.66 -12.15
CA LEU A 146 28.09 34.06 -12.22
C LEU A 146 27.28 33.15 -13.17
N GLN A 147 27.85 32.75 -14.31
CA GLN A 147 27.21 31.80 -15.22
C GLN A 147 26.95 30.43 -14.56
N GLN A 148 27.91 29.92 -13.78
CA GLN A 148 27.71 28.68 -13.01
C GLN A 148 26.61 28.82 -11.96
N GLU A 149 26.56 29.97 -11.28
CA GLU A 149 25.51 30.26 -10.30
C GLU A 149 24.12 30.36 -10.95
N VAL A 150 24.00 31.01 -12.11
CA VAL A 150 22.75 31.08 -12.89
C VAL A 150 22.31 29.68 -13.29
N ALA A 151 23.18 28.88 -13.90
CA ALA A 151 22.86 27.50 -14.30
C ALA A 151 22.40 26.63 -13.10
N ALA A 152 23.02 26.81 -11.94
CA ALA A 152 22.62 26.10 -10.72
C ALA A 152 21.22 26.52 -10.23
N LEU A 153 20.89 27.82 -10.32
CA LEU A 153 19.57 28.35 -9.97
C LEU A 153 18.49 27.92 -10.97
N GLU A 154 18.78 27.91 -12.27
CA GLU A 154 17.88 27.40 -13.31
C GLU A 154 17.56 25.91 -13.08
N GLY A 155 18.56 25.11 -12.73
CA GLY A 155 18.36 23.70 -12.38
C GLY A 155 17.45 23.52 -11.15
N ARG A 156 17.54 24.43 -10.16
CA ARG A 156 16.63 24.44 -8.99
C ARG A 156 15.22 24.86 -9.39
N LEU A 157 15.08 25.89 -10.24
CA LEU A 157 13.81 26.37 -10.76
C LEU A 157 13.06 25.27 -11.52
N MET A 158 13.76 24.52 -12.38
CA MET A 158 13.20 23.39 -13.11
C MET A 158 12.64 22.31 -12.17
N ARG A 159 13.38 21.95 -11.10
CA ARG A 159 12.88 21.00 -10.09
C ARG A 159 11.70 21.54 -9.30
N CYS A 160 11.69 22.85 -9.01
CA CYS A 160 10.57 23.52 -8.34
C CYS A 160 9.29 23.44 -9.18
N ARG A 161 9.38 23.76 -10.49
CA ARG A 161 8.26 23.65 -11.44
C ARG A 161 7.75 22.21 -11.58
N GLN A 162 8.64 21.22 -11.59
CA GLN A 162 8.24 19.81 -11.58
C GLN A 162 7.52 19.40 -10.28
N ALA A 163 7.85 20.01 -9.14
CA ALA A 163 7.13 19.81 -7.91
C ALA A 163 5.74 20.47 -7.95
N LEU A 164 5.65 21.73 -8.40
CA LEU A 164 4.38 22.43 -8.63
C LEU A 164 3.42 21.62 -9.50
N ALA A 165 3.87 21.17 -10.67
CA ALA A 165 3.06 20.36 -11.58
C ALA A 165 2.58 19.03 -10.97
N ARG A 166 3.30 18.48 -9.98
CA ARG A 166 2.86 17.27 -9.25
C ARG A 166 1.82 17.60 -8.18
N ILE A 167 1.96 18.74 -7.51
CA ILE A 167 1.00 19.24 -6.52
C ILE A 167 -0.32 19.58 -7.21
N GLU A 168 -0.28 20.33 -8.32
CA GLU A 168 -1.45 20.70 -9.13
C GLU A 168 -2.21 19.47 -9.61
N ARG A 169 -1.52 18.49 -10.22
CA ARG A 169 -2.12 17.19 -10.59
C ARG A 169 -2.68 16.42 -9.39
N GLY A 170 -2.18 16.67 -8.18
CA GLY A 170 -2.70 16.08 -6.95
C GLY A 170 -4.01 16.75 -6.51
N ILE A 171 -4.12 18.05 -6.70
CA ILE A 171 -5.34 18.84 -6.46
C ILE A 171 -6.40 18.47 -7.50
N GLU A 172 -6.07 18.51 -8.79
CA GLU A 172 -6.99 18.18 -9.90
C GLU A 172 -7.59 16.78 -9.77
N ARG A 173 -6.80 15.77 -9.40
CA ARG A 173 -7.31 14.40 -9.21
C ARG A 173 -8.36 14.31 -8.10
N LYS A 174 -8.15 15.07 -7.02
CA LYS A 174 -9.07 15.10 -5.89
C LYS A 174 -10.34 15.90 -6.21
N GLU A 175 -10.21 17.04 -6.87
CA GLU A 175 -11.35 17.86 -7.31
C GLU A 175 -12.24 17.12 -8.31
N ASN A 176 -11.64 16.32 -9.20
CA ASN A 176 -12.35 15.50 -10.18
C ASN A 176 -12.88 14.16 -9.61
N GLY A 177 -12.76 13.92 -8.29
CA GLY A 177 -13.46 12.83 -7.60
C GLY A 177 -12.95 11.41 -7.85
N PHE A 178 -11.66 11.20 -8.12
CA PHE A 178 -11.05 9.86 -8.25
C PHE A 178 -10.23 9.45 -7.03
#